data_AF-A0A2K3K2L4-F1
#
_entry.id   AF-A0A2K3K2L4-F1
#
_cell.length_a   1.000
_cell.length_b   1.000
_cell.length_c   1.000
_cell.angle_alpha   90.00
_cell.angle_beta   90.00
_cell.angle_gamma   90.00
#
_symmetry.space_group_name_H-M   'P 1'
#
loop_
_entity.id
_entity.type
_entity.pdbx_description
1 polymer ?
#
loop_
_entity_poly.entity_id
_entity_poly.type
_entity_poly.pdbx_seq_one_letter_code
_entity_poly.pdbx_strand_id
1 'polypeptide(L)'
;SSGPSNSTASDSEINSSVRQDSLISKLYTDFINGDILASVEEHPANAFKHKSFLNKLHNPQTDLETLGKVIQLESILDQFATTVQSLKRNSQKLVGQQAAYDALFEKAMAAQSKVDQMKAQVQQPGLGIQECTNNISKWEAEIDSLRAEIADREKKILEEKAK
;
A
#
# COMPACT_ATOMS: atom_id res chain seq x y z
N SER A 1 -15.35 87.42 9.02
CA SER A 1 -14.59 86.83 7.89
C SER A 1 -14.52 85.34 8.16
N SER A 2 -15.40 84.59 7.52
CA SER A 2 -15.56 83.15 7.74
C SER A 2 -15.05 82.45 6.49
N GLY A 3 -13.86 81.88 6.56
CA GLY A 3 -13.39 80.92 5.57
C GLY A 3 -13.63 79.52 6.13
N PRO A 4 -14.42 78.65 5.48
CA PRO A 4 -14.50 77.26 5.88
C PRO A 4 -13.22 76.54 5.42
N SER A 5 -12.55 75.91 6.36
CA SER A 5 -11.41 75.03 6.12
C SER A 5 -11.83 73.84 5.25
N ASN A 6 -11.49 73.88 3.97
CA ASN A 6 -11.39 72.69 3.14
C ASN A 6 -10.03 72.05 3.44
N SER A 7 -10.01 70.88 4.10
CA SER A 7 -9.03 69.80 3.90
C SER A 7 -9.17 68.75 5.01
N THR A 8 -10.07 67.81 4.80
CA THR A 8 -10.06 66.48 5.43
C THR A 8 -10.73 65.55 4.44
N ALA A 9 -10.06 65.27 3.32
CA ALA A 9 -10.15 63.90 2.81
C ALA A 9 -9.75 63.05 4.02
N SER A 10 -10.75 62.42 4.63
CA SER A 10 -10.68 62.06 6.05
C SER A 10 -9.57 61.04 6.23
N ASP A 11 -8.73 61.14 7.26
CA ASP A 11 -7.61 60.21 7.48
C ASP A 11 -8.02 58.72 7.42
N SER A 12 -9.31 58.43 7.64
CA SER A 12 -9.96 57.14 7.40
C SER A 12 -9.89 56.65 5.95
N GLU A 13 -10.11 57.52 4.96
CA GLU A 13 -10.05 57.21 3.53
C GLU A 13 -8.62 56.87 3.11
N ILE A 14 -7.64 57.68 3.53
CA ILE A 14 -6.21 57.44 3.28
C ILE A 14 -5.78 56.11 3.90
N ASN A 15 -6.14 55.87 5.17
CA ASN A 15 -5.82 54.61 5.85
C ASN A 15 -6.49 53.38 5.18
N SER A 16 -7.70 53.54 4.64
CA SER A 16 -8.37 52.46 3.91
C SER A 16 -7.69 52.12 2.59
N SER A 17 -7.26 53.15 1.84
CA SER A 17 -6.54 52.97 0.56
C SER A 17 -5.19 52.28 0.77
N VAL A 18 -4.40 52.73 1.75
CA VAL A 18 -3.10 52.12 2.05
C VAL A 18 -3.24 50.65 2.47
N ARG A 19 -4.30 50.31 3.23
CA ARG A 19 -4.60 48.91 3.58
C ARG A 19 -4.95 48.09 2.34
N GLN A 20 -5.75 48.63 1.43
CA GLN A 20 -6.11 47.95 0.20
C GLN A 20 -4.88 47.72 -0.68
N ASP A 21 -4.01 48.72 -0.85
CA ASP A 21 -2.77 48.59 -1.62
C ASP A 21 -1.86 47.49 -1.06
N SER A 22 -1.80 47.35 0.27
CA SER A 22 -1.05 46.28 0.93
C SER A 22 -1.65 44.89 0.66
N LEU A 23 -2.99 44.76 0.63
CA LEU A 23 -3.65 43.51 0.28
C LEU A 23 -3.40 43.13 -1.18
N ILE A 24 -3.52 44.09 -2.10
CA ILE A 24 -3.27 43.87 -3.53
C ILE A 24 -1.80 43.51 -3.77
N SER A 25 -0.86 44.24 -3.16
CA SER A 25 0.56 43.92 -3.25
C SER A 25 0.85 42.49 -2.81
N LYS A 26 0.28 42.06 -1.67
CA LYS A 26 0.44 40.68 -1.20
C LYS A 26 -0.20 39.65 -2.12
N LEU A 27 -1.36 39.93 -2.71
CA LEU A 27 -1.96 39.06 -3.72
C LEU A 27 -0.98 38.81 -4.88
N TYR A 28 -0.38 39.86 -5.43
CA TYR A 28 0.56 39.72 -6.54
C TYR A 28 1.85 39.03 -6.14
N THR A 29 2.46 39.44 -5.02
CA THR A 29 3.75 38.88 -4.59
C THR A 29 3.65 37.42 -4.21
N ASP A 30 2.64 37.04 -3.42
CA ASP A 30 2.57 35.69 -2.87
C ASP A 30 1.78 34.74 -3.80
N PHE A 31 0.64 35.17 -4.33
CA PHE A 31 -0.30 34.25 -5.02
C PHE A 31 -0.10 34.21 -6.53
N ILE A 32 0.17 35.36 -7.16
CA ILE A 32 0.29 35.43 -8.62
C ILE A 32 1.72 35.13 -9.06
N ASN A 33 2.70 35.75 -8.41
CA ASN A 33 4.12 35.61 -8.74
C ASN A 33 4.85 34.61 -7.83
N GLY A 34 4.29 34.33 -6.66
CA GLY A 34 4.83 33.35 -5.71
C GLY A 34 4.19 31.98 -5.88
N ASP A 35 4.70 31.02 -5.11
CA ASP A 35 4.20 29.64 -5.10
C ASP A 35 3.53 29.32 -3.76
N ILE A 36 2.27 29.71 -3.61
CA ILE A 36 1.47 29.31 -2.44
C ILE A 36 1.11 27.82 -2.45
N LEU A 37 1.19 27.14 -3.60
CA LEU A 37 0.79 25.74 -3.71
C LEU A 37 1.82 24.84 -3.02
N ALA A 38 3.12 25.18 -3.09
CA ALA A 38 4.15 24.49 -2.33
C ALA A 38 3.84 24.41 -0.82
N SER A 39 3.33 25.51 -0.24
CA SER A 39 2.94 25.52 1.19
C SER A 39 1.75 24.60 1.50
N VAL A 40 0.81 24.46 0.55
CA VAL A 40 -0.35 23.58 0.67
C VAL A 40 0.04 22.11 0.41
N GLU A 41 1.00 21.87 -0.46
CA GLU A 41 1.55 20.53 -0.73
C GLU A 41 2.22 19.95 0.52
N GLU A 42 3.06 20.74 1.18
CA GLU A 42 3.69 20.39 2.45
C GLU A 42 2.63 20.13 3.52
N HIS A 43 1.68 21.07 3.69
CA HIS A 43 0.61 20.98 4.68
C HIS A 43 -0.74 21.46 4.10
N PRO A 44 -1.67 20.54 3.75
CA PRO A 44 -2.95 20.91 3.13
C PRO A 44 -3.80 21.89 3.94
N ALA A 45 -3.61 21.93 5.26
CA ALA A 45 -4.28 22.89 6.15
C ALA A 45 -3.87 24.35 5.90
N ASN A 46 -2.73 24.61 5.26
CA ASN A 46 -2.33 25.98 4.91
C ASN A 46 -3.28 26.63 3.89
N ALA A 47 -4.04 25.84 3.12
CA ALA A 47 -5.08 26.36 2.24
C ALA A 47 -6.10 27.22 3.00
N PHE A 48 -6.45 26.87 4.24
CA PHE A 48 -7.34 27.69 5.08
C PHE A 48 -6.77 29.09 5.36
N LYS A 49 -5.45 29.17 5.61
CA LYS A 49 -4.78 30.46 5.85
C LYS A 49 -4.77 31.31 4.58
N HIS A 50 -4.47 30.70 3.44
CA HIS A 50 -4.49 31.39 2.14
C HIS A 50 -5.89 31.88 1.78
N LYS A 51 -6.93 31.06 1.98
CA LYS A 51 -8.32 31.46 1.78
C LYS A 51 -8.77 32.57 2.75
N SER A 52 -8.35 32.52 4.01
CA SER A 52 -8.64 33.58 4.98
C SER A 52 -8.06 34.93 4.54
N PHE A 53 -6.88 34.93 3.90
CA PHE A 53 -6.34 36.12 3.27
C PHE A 53 -7.17 36.56 2.06
N LEU A 54 -7.47 35.65 1.12
CA LEU A 54 -8.25 35.96 -0.09
C LEU A 54 -9.63 36.54 0.25
N ASN A 55 -10.28 36.04 1.30
CA ASN A 55 -11.56 36.56 1.79
C ASN A 55 -11.50 38.05 2.19
N LYS A 56 -10.33 38.59 2.55
CA LYS A 56 -10.16 40.03 2.85
C LYS A 56 -10.27 40.92 1.60
N LEU A 57 -10.08 40.34 0.42
CA LEU A 57 -10.21 41.03 -0.87
C LEU A 57 -11.66 41.09 -1.37
N HIS A 58 -12.60 40.41 -0.71
CA HIS A 58 -14.04 40.54 -0.99
C HIS A 58 -14.58 41.84 -0.38
N ASN A 59 -14.17 42.97 -0.94
CA ASN A 59 -14.53 44.29 -0.47
C ASN A 59 -14.76 45.25 -1.66
N PRO A 60 -15.46 46.38 -1.47
CA PRO A 60 -15.80 47.31 -2.55
C PRO A 60 -14.61 48.02 -3.22
N GLN A 61 -13.42 47.99 -2.60
CA GLN A 61 -12.21 48.62 -3.11
C GLN A 61 -11.40 47.66 -4.02
N THR A 62 -11.80 46.40 -4.10
CA THR A 62 -11.24 45.44 -5.06
C THR A 62 -12.01 45.54 -6.37
N ASP A 63 -11.31 45.78 -7.48
CA ASP A 63 -11.93 45.83 -8.79
C ASP A 63 -12.47 44.46 -9.21
N LEU A 64 -13.44 44.46 -10.13
CA LEU A 64 -14.16 43.26 -10.54
C LEU A 64 -13.25 42.20 -11.19
N GLU A 65 -12.23 42.62 -11.93
CA GLU A 65 -11.30 41.71 -12.59
C GLU A 65 -10.45 40.97 -11.53
N THR A 66 -9.89 41.72 -10.58
CA THR A 66 -9.14 41.17 -9.46
C THR A 66 -10.00 40.25 -8.60
N LEU A 67 -11.25 40.64 -8.30
CA LEU A 67 -12.17 39.80 -7.53
C LEU A 67 -12.48 38.48 -8.26
N GLY A 68 -12.64 38.52 -9.58
CA GLY A 68 -12.78 37.31 -10.40
C GLY A 68 -11.59 36.35 -10.25
N LYS A 69 -10.36 36.87 -10.25
CA LYS A 69 -9.13 36.08 -10.01
C LYS A 69 -9.07 35.54 -8.59
N VAL A 70 -9.48 36.30 -7.58
CA VAL A 70 -9.54 35.87 -6.18
C VAL A 70 -10.47 34.67 -6.01
N ILE A 71 -11.67 34.71 -6.59
CA ILE A 71 -12.63 33.60 -6.53
C ILE A 71 -12.07 32.35 -7.22
N GLN A 72 -11.37 32.52 -8.35
CA GLN A 72 -10.70 31.40 -9.03
C GLN A 72 -9.60 30.79 -8.17
N LEU A 73 -8.77 31.62 -7.54
CA LEU A 73 -7.72 31.15 -6.62
C LEU A 73 -8.29 30.40 -5.42
N GLU A 74 -9.39 30.85 -4.83
CA GLU A 74 -10.07 30.13 -3.74
C GLU A 74 -10.52 28.73 -4.17
N SER A 75 -11.11 28.61 -5.37
CA SER A 75 -11.52 27.32 -5.93
C SER A 75 -10.34 26.40 -6.21
N ILE A 76 -9.25 26.93 -6.79
CA ILE A 76 -8.02 26.18 -7.04
C ILE A 76 -7.41 25.68 -5.73
N LEU A 77 -7.36 26.52 -4.69
CA LEU A 77 -6.85 26.15 -3.37
C LEU A 77 -7.65 25.00 -2.75
N ASP A 78 -8.98 25.04 -2.83
CA ASP A 78 -9.83 23.97 -2.29
C ASP A 78 -9.61 22.63 -3.01
N GLN A 79 -9.57 22.67 -4.34
CA GLN A 79 -9.34 21.48 -5.17
C GLN A 79 -7.93 20.92 -4.94
N PHE A 80 -6.92 21.78 -4.91
CA PHE A 80 -5.53 21.38 -4.69
C PHE A 80 -5.34 20.77 -3.31
N ALA A 81 -5.84 21.41 -2.24
CA ALA A 81 -5.75 20.89 -0.88
C ALA A 81 -6.42 19.52 -0.74
N THR A 82 -7.61 19.36 -1.33
CA THR A 82 -8.35 18.08 -1.36
C THR A 82 -7.56 17.00 -2.10
N THR A 83 -6.98 17.35 -3.25
CA THR A 83 -6.18 16.44 -4.08
C THR A 83 -4.92 15.98 -3.36
N VAL A 84 -4.15 16.91 -2.77
CA VAL A 84 -2.95 16.58 -1.97
C VAL A 84 -3.32 15.68 -0.79
N GLN A 85 -4.42 15.96 -0.10
CA GLN A 85 -4.86 15.15 1.02
C GLN A 85 -5.27 13.73 0.58
N SER A 86 -5.94 13.61 -0.56
CA SER A 86 -6.26 12.31 -1.18
C SER A 86 -5.01 11.54 -1.57
N LEU A 87 -4.04 12.20 -2.21
CA LEU A 87 -2.76 11.60 -2.59
C LEU A 87 -2.02 11.04 -1.37
N LYS A 88 -1.93 11.80 -0.27
CA LYS A 88 -1.30 11.35 0.98
C LYS A 88 -1.97 10.10 1.54
N ARG A 89 -3.31 10.06 1.59
CA ARG A 89 -4.06 8.86 2.03
C ARG A 89 -3.84 7.66 1.13
N ASN A 90 -3.84 7.87 -0.19
CA ASN A 90 -3.64 6.80 -1.17
C ASN A 90 -2.23 6.23 -1.09
N SER A 91 -1.21 7.08 -0.89
CA SER A 91 0.17 6.64 -0.68
C SER A 91 0.31 5.77 0.57
N GLN A 92 -0.30 6.19 1.70
CA GLN A 92 -0.32 5.38 2.92
C GLN A 92 -1.02 4.03 2.73
N LYS A 93 -2.14 4.02 2.00
CA LYS A 93 -2.87 2.78 1.67
C LYS A 93 -2.01 1.84 0.81
N LEU A 94 -1.30 2.38 -0.18
CA LEU A 94 -0.42 1.61 -1.06
C LEU A 94 0.71 0.94 -0.26
N VAL A 95 1.33 1.66 0.67
CA VAL A 95 2.35 1.08 1.57
C VAL A 95 1.78 -0.08 2.39
N GLY A 96 0.58 0.08 2.95
CA GLY A 96 -0.09 -0.98 3.69
C GLY A 96 -0.43 -2.20 2.83
N GLN A 97 -0.85 -1.97 1.58
CA GLN A 97 -1.13 -3.05 0.62
C GLN A 97 0.14 -3.80 0.22
N GLN A 98 1.26 -3.09 0.01
CA GLN A 98 2.54 -3.71 -0.30
C GLN A 98 3.00 -4.62 0.85
N ALA A 99 2.95 -4.13 2.09
CA ALA A 99 3.31 -4.93 3.25
C ALA A 99 2.43 -6.20 3.41
N ALA A 100 1.14 -6.09 3.11
CA ALA A 100 0.24 -7.24 3.12
C ALA A 100 0.57 -8.25 2.00
N TYR A 101 0.91 -7.76 0.81
CA TYR A 101 1.35 -8.61 -0.30
C TYR A 101 2.64 -9.35 0.04
N ASP A 102 3.66 -8.66 0.58
CA ASP A 102 4.93 -9.26 0.96
C ASP A 102 4.72 -10.37 2.02
N ALA A 103 3.86 -10.13 3.01
CA ALA A 103 3.51 -11.14 4.01
C ALA A 103 2.80 -12.37 3.44
N LEU A 104 1.95 -12.19 2.41
CA LEU A 104 1.31 -13.31 1.71
C LEU A 104 2.31 -14.09 0.85
N PHE A 105 3.23 -13.38 0.20
CA PHE A 105 4.28 -13.99 -0.61
C PHE A 105 5.20 -14.88 0.25
N GLU A 106 5.65 -14.39 1.40
CA GLU A 106 6.46 -15.18 2.36
C GLU A 106 5.72 -16.43 2.84
N LYS A 107 4.41 -16.31 3.14
CA LYS A 107 3.59 -17.48 3.51
C LYS A 107 3.48 -18.50 2.37
N ALA A 108 3.35 -18.04 1.13
CA ALA A 108 3.30 -18.92 -0.04
C ALA A 108 4.63 -19.65 -0.23
N MET A 109 5.76 -18.96 -0.07
CA MET A 109 7.10 -19.55 -0.13
C MET A 109 7.31 -20.61 0.96
N ALA A 110 6.89 -20.33 2.20
CA ALA A 110 6.97 -21.30 3.29
C ALA A 110 6.08 -22.53 3.03
N ALA A 111 4.87 -22.33 2.50
CA ALA A 111 3.99 -23.43 2.13
C ALA A 111 4.59 -24.28 1.00
N GLN A 112 5.18 -23.66 -0.01
CA GLN A 112 5.86 -24.36 -1.10
C GLN A 112 7.03 -25.20 -0.59
N SER A 113 7.87 -24.63 0.28
CA SER A 113 8.98 -25.36 0.90
C SER A 113 8.51 -26.59 1.68
N LYS A 114 7.38 -26.47 2.40
CA LYS A 114 6.77 -27.61 3.10
C LYS A 114 6.27 -28.69 2.14
N VAL A 115 5.66 -28.31 1.02
CA VAL A 115 5.23 -29.24 -0.03
C VAL A 115 6.44 -29.98 -0.62
N ASP A 116 7.53 -29.28 -0.90
CA ASP A 116 8.75 -29.88 -1.44
C ASP A 116 9.37 -30.87 -0.45
N GLN A 117 9.38 -30.52 0.85
CA GLN A 117 9.81 -31.43 1.91
C GLN A 117 8.94 -32.69 1.97
N MET A 118 7.62 -32.54 1.92
CA MET A 118 6.69 -33.68 1.92
C MET A 118 6.88 -34.58 0.70
N LYS A 119 7.09 -33.99 -0.48
CA LYS A 119 7.37 -34.74 -1.72
C LYS A 119 8.66 -35.54 -1.60
N ALA A 120 9.71 -34.95 -1.03
CA ALA A 120 10.97 -35.64 -0.78
C ALA A 120 10.79 -36.82 0.20
N GLN A 121 10.00 -36.64 1.27
CA GLN A 121 9.70 -37.72 2.22
C GLN A 121 8.92 -38.87 1.58
N VAL A 122 7.95 -38.59 0.71
CA VAL A 122 7.16 -39.62 0.00
C VAL A 122 8.00 -40.38 -1.03
N GLN A 123 8.98 -39.72 -1.66
CA GLN A 123 9.87 -40.39 -2.63
C GLN A 123 10.91 -41.30 -1.99
N GLN A 124 11.19 -41.15 -0.69
CA GLN A 124 11.98 -42.13 0.04
C GLN A 124 11.08 -43.32 0.35
N PRO A 125 11.40 -44.55 -0.11
CA PRO A 125 10.69 -45.74 0.36
C PRO A 125 10.74 -45.73 1.88
N GLY A 126 9.58 -45.67 2.53
CA GLY A 126 9.53 -45.71 3.98
C GLY A 126 10.33 -46.92 4.45
N LEU A 127 11.28 -46.72 5.37
CA LEU A 127 12.19 -47.78 5.81
C LEU A 127 11.43 -49.08 6.16
N GLY A 128 10.23 -48.97 6.72
CA GLY A 128 9.35 -50.10 7.00
C GLY A 128 8.76 -50.81 5.77
N ILE A 129 8.49 -50.12 4.65
CA ILE A 129 8.07 -50.76 3.39
C ILE A 129 9.23 -51.56 2.82
N GLN A 130 10.44 -50.99 2.78
CA GLN A 130 11.62 -51.69 2.27
C GLN A 130 11.95 -52.91 3.13
N GLU A 131 11.88 -52.77 4.46
CA GLU A 131 12.07 -53.88 5.39
C GLU A 131 11.01 -54.97 5.22
N CYS A 132 9.74 -54.60 5.05
CA CYS A 132 8.66 -55.53 4.78
C CYS A 132 8.88 -56.28 3.46
N THR A 133 9.22 -55.57 2.37
CA THR A 133 9.56 -56.18 1.08
C THR A 133 10.71 -57.19 1.21
N ASN A 134 11.78 -56.83 1.93
CA ASN A 134 12.91 -57.74 2.15
C ASN A 134 12.51 -58.99 2.95
N ASN A 135 11.65 -58.83 3.97
CA ASN A 135 11.18 -59.95 4.78
C ASN A 135 10.26 -60.87 3.97
N ILE A 136 9.37 -60.31 3.14
CA ILE A 136 8.52 -61.09 2.24
C ILE A 136 9.39 -61.94 1.31
N SER A 137 10.40 -61.36 0.66
CA SER A 137 11.30 -62.12 -0.22
C SER A 137 12.07 -63.23 0.52
N LYS A 138 12.44 -63.01 1.79
CA LYS A 138 13.05 -64.06 2.62
C LYS A 138 12.08 -65.20 2.90
N TRP A 139 10.85 -64.88 3.31
CA TRP A 139 9.82 -65.88 3.59
C TRP A 139 9.41 -66.65 2.33
N GLU A 140 9.35 -66.00 1.17
CA GLU A 140 9.11 -66.66 -0.12
C GLU A 140 10.20 -67.70 -0.43
N ALA A 141 11.48 -67.33 -0.26
CA ALA A 141 12.59 -68.26 -0.45
C ALA A 141 12.57 -69.43 0.55
N GLU A 142 12.20 -69.17 1.80
CA GLU A 142 12.07 -70.20 2.84
C GLU A 142 10.93 -71.18 2.52
N ILE A 143 9.78 -70.67 2.05
CA ILE A 143 8.66 -71.50 1.58
C ILE A 143 9.08 -72.40 0.42
N ASP A 144 9.81 -71.88 -0.57
CA ASP A 144 10.26 -72.67 -1.71
C ASP A 144 11.25 -73.77 -1.30
N SER A 145 12.16 -73.46 -0.38
CA SER A 145 13.06 -74.45 0.21
C SER A 145 12.30 -75.57 0.93
N LEU A 146 11.30 -75.22 1.76
CA LEU A 146 10.48 -76.19 2.49
C LEU A 146 9.66 -77.06 1.54
N ARG A 147 9.10 -76.50 0.46
CA ARG A 147 8.39 -77.26 -0.58
C ARG A 147 9.30 -78.28 -1.27
N ALA A 148 10.52 -77.89 -1.59
CA ALA A 148 11.50 -78.81 -2.18
C ALA A 148 11.85 -79.96 -1.22
N GLU A 149 12.02 -79.66 0.07
CA GLU A 149 12.29 -80.69 1.08
C GLU A 149 11.11 -81.65 1.26
N ILE A 150 9.88 -81.13 1.28
CA ILE A 150 8.66 -81.97 1.33
C ILE A 150 8.62 -82.91 0.13
N ALA A 151 8.82 -82.40 -1.09
CA ALA A 151 8.80 -83.22 -2.31
C ALA A 151 9.87 -84.33 -2.29
N ASP A 152 11.08 -84.04 -1.80
CA ASP A 152 12.14 -85.04 -1.63
C ASP A 152 11.76 -86.12 -0.62
N ARG A 153 11.18 -85.74 0.52
CA ARG A 153 10.72 -86.68 1.55
C ARG A 153 9.57 -87.56 1.05
N GLU A 154 8.60 -86.99 0.36
CA GLU A 154 7.49 -87.75 -0.25
C GLU A 154 8.00 -88.79 -1.25
N LYS A 155 8.97 -88.42 -2.08
CA LYS A 155 9.64 -89.36 -3.00
C LYS A 155 10.29 -90.53 -2.26
N LYS A 156 11.05 -90.25 -1.20
CA LYS A 156 11.69 -91.30 -0.37
C LYS A 156 10.66 -92.25 0.26
N ILE A 157 9.55 -91.71 0.78
CA ILE A 157 8.47 -92.53 1.36
C ILE A 157 7.86 -93.48 0.31
N LEU A 158 7.65 -93.00 -0.92
CA LEU A 158 7.14 -93.83 -2.01
C LEU A 158 8.13 -94.94 -2.39
N GLU A 159 9.42 -94.62 -2.47
CA GLU A 159 10.48 -95.59 -2.73
C GLU A 159 10.57 -96.67 -1.65
N GLU A 160 10.41 -96.31 -0.37
CA GLU A 160 10.39 -97.26 0.74
C GLU A 160 9.14 -98.15 0.73
N LYS A 161 7.96 -97.60 0.41
CA LYS A 161 6.71 -98.40 0.31
C LYS A 161 6.70 -99.39 -0.86
N ALA A 162 7.56 -99.19 -1.85
CA ALA A 162 7.69 -100.06 -3.02
C ALA A 162 8.70 -101.21 -2.82
N LYS A 163 9.39 -101.26 -1.68
CA LYS A 163 10.26 -102.38 -1.26
C LYS A 163 9.50 -103.40 -0.43
#